data_AF-A0A6P0XKW6-F1
#
_entry.id   AF-A0A6P0XKW6-F1
#
_cell.length_a   1.000
_cell.length_b   1.000
_cell.length_c   1.000
_cell.angle_alpha   90.00
_cell.angle_beta   90.00
_cell.angle_gamma   90.00
#
_symmetry.space_group_name_H-M   'P 1'
#
loop_
_entity.id
_entity.type
_entity.pdbx_description
1 polymer ?
#
loop_
_entity_poly.entity_id
_entity_poly.type
_entity_poly.pdbx_seq_one_letter_code
_entity_poly.pdbx_strand_id
1 'polypeptide(L)'
;MKDSVSTPQLPITIGVTGASGLIYAVRTIKFLLASNYTIDLVASKAVYSVWQAEQNIKMPAEPTKQEKFWREQAGEENNGKLFCHPWQE
;
A
#
# COMPACT_ATOMS: atom_id res chain seq x y z
N MET A 1 15.61 -3.41 -36.43
CA MET A 1 14.77 -3.42 -35.21
C MET A 1 15.31 -2.34 -34.30
N LYS A 2 14.49 -1.35 -33.90
CA LYS A 2 14.91 -0.36 -32.91
C LYS A 2 14.57 -0.94 -31.55
N ASP A 3 15.60 -1.28 -30.78
CA ASP A 3 15.43 -1.65 -29.37
C ASP A 3 14.87 -0.42 -28.64
N SER A 4 13.58 -0.45 -28.32
CA SER A 4 12.98 0.56 -27.46
C SER A 4 13.45 0.27 -26.03
N VAL A 5 14.45 1.03 -25.57
CA VAL A 5 14.81 1.04 -24.14
C VAL A 5 13.59 1.57 -23.40
N SER A 6 12.91 0.71 -22.63
CA SER A 6 11.82 1.14 -21.76
C SER A 6 12.43 1.95 -20.60
N THR A 7 11.95 3.18 -20.42
CA THR A 7 12.35 3.98 -19.26
C THR A 7 11.93 3.22 -17.99
N PRO A 8 12.85 2.97 -17.04
CA PRO A 8 12.48 2.29 -15.80
C PRO A 8 11.44 3.14 -15.06
N GLN A 9 10.35 2.50 -14.67
CA GLN A 9 9.27 3.14 -13.96
C GLN A 9 9.68 3.36 -12.50
N LEU A 10 9.73 4.63 -12.07
CA LEU A 10 10.03 4.98 -10.69
C LEU A 10 8.90 4.52 -9.76
N PRO A 11 9.21 4.13 -8.51
CA PRO A 11 8.20 3.81 -7.50
C PRO A 11 7.26 4.99 -7.21
N ILE A 12 6.02 4.68 -6.82
CA ILE A 12 5.04 5.64 -6.32
C ILE A 12 5.01 5.56 -4.80
N THR A 13 5.31 6.68 -4.13
CA THR A 13 5.18 6.77 -2.66
C THR A 13 3.76 7.15 -2.25
N ILE A 14 3.19 6.41 -1.30
CA ILE A 14 1.85 6.65 -0.74
C ILE A 14 1.96 6.83 0.77
N GLY A 15 1.62 8.03 1.24
CA GLY A 15 1.39 8.29 2.65
C GLY A 15 -0.09 8.12 3.00
N VAL A 16 -0.40 7.27 3.97
CA VAL A 16 -1.76 7.06 4.48
C VAL A 16 -1.86 7.65 5.89
N THR A 17 -2.81 8.55 6.10
CA THR A 17 -3.08 9.19 7.39
C THR A 17 -4.37 8.68 8.01
N GLY A 18 -4.54 8.81 9.34
CA GLY A 18 -5.76 8.41 10.05
C GLY A 18 -6.91 9.39 9.88
N ALA A 19 -7.44 9.47 8.66
CA ALA A 19 -8.72 10.10 8.36
C ALA A 19 -9.74 9.02 7.98
N SER A 20 -11.03 9.36 8.01
CA SER A 20 -12.07 8.45 7.51
C SER A 20 -11.89 8.18 6.00
N GLY A 21 -12.32 7.00 5.56
CA GLY A 21 -12.26 6.63 4.14
C GLY A 21 -10.96 5.91 3.73
N LEU A 22 -10.40 5.06 4.59
CA LEU A 22 -9.27 4.17 4.24
C LEU A 22 -9.51 3.33 2.98
N ILE A 23 -10.77 3.13 2.59
CA ILE A 23 -11.15 2.50 1.32
C ILE A 23 -10.51 3.17 0.09
N TYR A 24 -10.23 4.48 0.14
CA TYR A 24 -9.55 5.16 -0.96
C TYR A 24 -8.09 4.71 -1.08
N ALA A 25 -7.38 4.56 0.04
CA ALA A 25 -6.02 4.01 0.04
C ALA A 25 -6.02 2.57 -0.49
N VAL A 26 -6.95 1.73 -0.01
CA VAL A 26 -7.10 0.34 -0.46
C VAL A 26 -7.33 0.24 -1.98
N ARG A 27 -8.23 1.08 -2.53
CA ARG A 27 -8.51 1.09 -3.96
C ARG A 27 -7.32 1.59 -4.80
N THR A 28 -6.63 2.62 -4.33
CA THR A 28 -5.42 3.11 -5.00
C THR A 28 -4.36 2.01 -5.08
N ILE A 29 -4.09 1.32 -3.98
CA ILE A 29 -3.15 0.20 -3.92
C ILE A 29 -3.57 -0.91 -4.90
N LYS A 30 -4.84 -1.31 -4.88
CA LYS A 30 -5.38 -2.33 -5.80
C LYS A 30 -5.06 -2.03 -7.26
N PHE A 31 -5.44 -0.84 -7.75
CA PHE A 31 -5.32 -0.54 -9.17
C PHE A 31 -3.88 -0.31 -9.61
N LEU A 32 -3.01 0.22 -8.72
CA LEU A 32 -1.59 0.35 -9.00
C LEU A 32 -0.89 -1.01 -9.05
N LEU A 33 -1.16 -1.90 -8.09
CA LEU A 33 -0.60 -3.25 -8.08
C LEU A 33 -1.09 -4.07 -9.28
N ALA A 34 -2.39 -4.04 -9.59
CA ALA A 34 -2.96 -4.71 -10.76
C ALA A 34 -2.35 -4.20 -12.08
N SER A 35 -1.87 -2.95 -12.11
CA SER A 35 -1.17 -2.35 -13.25
C SER A 35 0.35 -2.58 -13.20
N ASN A 36 0.83 -3.46 -12.34
CA ASN A 36 2.22 -3.86 -12.15
C ASN A 36 3.18 -2.74 -11.71
N TYR A 37 2.67 -1.72 -10.99
CA TYR A 37 3.49 -0.65 -10.42
C TYR A 37 4.25 -1.12 -9.17
N THR A 38 5.31 -0.38 -8.83
CA THR A 38 6.00 -0.47 -7.53
C THR A 38 5.51 0.66 -6.62
N ILE A 39 5.14 0.32 -5.39
CA ILE A 39 4.59 1.24 -4.39
C ILE A 39 5.45 1.21 -3.12
N ASP A 40 5.79 2.38 -2.60
CA ASP A 40 6.37 2.56 -1.27
C ASP A 40 5.31 3.17 -0.35
N LEU A 41 4.87 2.44 0.67
CA LEU A 41 3.75 2.83 1.54
C LEU A 41 4.23 3.13 2.96
N VAL A 42 3.80 4.29 3.48
CA VAL A 42 3.93 4.66 4.90
C VAL A 42 2.53 4.89 5.45
N ALA A 43 2.13 4.13 6.47
CA ALA A 43 0.85 4.31 7.17
C ALA A 43 1.10 4.89 8.56
N SER A 44 0.57 6.09 8.83
CA SER A 44 0.80 6.78 10.11
C SER A 44 0.18 6.03 11.30
N LYS A 45 0.61 6.36 12.52
CA LYS A 45 0.04 5.79 13.76
C LYS A 45 -1.49 5.85 13.81
N ALA A 46 -2.08 6.91 13.29
CA ALA A 46 -3.52 7.13 13.36
C ALA A 46 -4.31 6.15 12.46
N VAL A 47 -3.69 5.60 11.41
CA VAL A 47 -4.32 4.61 10.51
C VAL A 47 -4.75 3.35 11.28
N TYR A 48 -3.95 2.95 12.27
CA TYR A 48 -4.26 1.80 13.14
C TYR A 48 -5.57 2.03 13.91
N SER A 49 -5.78 3.24 14.43
CA SER A 49 -6.99 3.60 15.15
C SER A 49 -8.22 3.63 14.24
N VAL A 50 -8.08 4.08 12.99
CA VAL A 50 -9.19 4.11 12.02
C VAL A 50 -9.61 2.69 11.62
N TRP A 51 -8.67 1.80 11.29
CA TRP A 51 -8.99 0.39 11.02
C TRP A 51 -9.73 -0.29 12.19
N GLN A 52 -9.27 -0.04 13.41
CA GLN A 52 -9.87 -0.60 14.61
C GLN A 52 -11.26 -0.01 14.91
N ALA A 53 -11.46 1.29 14.69
CA ALA A 53 -12.72 1.96 14.97
C ALA A 53 -13.79 1.70 13.91
N GLU A 54 -13.42 1.72 12.62
CA GLU A 54 -14.37 1.61 11.51
C GLU A 54 -14.66 0.16 11.10
N GLN A 55 -13.67 -0.73 11.21
CA GLN A 55 -13.80 -2.11 10.72
C GLN A 55 -13.55 -3.18 11.79
N ASN A 56 -13.20 -2.77 13.02
CA ASN A 56 -12.80 -3.69 14.10
C ASN A 56 -11.63 -4.61 13.70
N ILE A 57 -10.74 -4.11 12.84
CA ILE A 57 -9.56 -4.82 12.33
C ILE A 57 -8.29 -4.19 12.92
N LYS A 58 -7.34 -5.04 13.32
CA LYS A 58 -6.01 -4.61 13.79
C LYS A 58 -4.99 -4.70 12.66
N MET A 59 -4.52 -3.53 12.19
CA MET A 59 -3.40 -3.48 11.25
C MET A 59 -2.09 -3.90 11.95
N PRO A 60 -1.25 -4.75 11.32
CA PRO A 60 0.05 -5.12 11.88
C PRO A 60 1.01 -3.93 11.97
N ALA A 61 1.90 -3.92 12.97
CA ALA A 61 2.96 -2.92 13.06
C ALA A 61 4.17 -3.24 12.17
N GLU A 62 4.52 -4.52 12.05
CA GLU A 62 5.66 -4.99 11.28
C GLU A 62 5.48 -4.74 9.77
N PRO A 63 6.42 -4.10 9.06
CA PRO A 63 6.27 -3.72 7.66
C PRO A 63 5.97 -4.90 6.72
N THR A 64 6.63 -6.04 6.90
CA THR A 64 6.38 -7.25 6.08
C THR A 64 4.97 -7.81 6.29
N LYS A 65 4.41 -7.68 7.49
CA LYS A 65 3.02 -8.05 7.78
C LYS A 65 2.05 -7.00 7.26
N GLN A 66 2.43 -5.72 7.27
CA GLN A 66 1.64 -4.66 6.65
C GLN A 66 1.51 -4.88 5.15
N GLU A 67 2.58 -5.27 4.44
CA GLU A 67 2.50 -5.56 3.00
C GLU A 67 1.40 -6.59 2.72
N LYS A 68 1.47 -7.74 3.41
CA LYS A 68 0.46 -8.79 3.29
C LYS A 68 -0.94 -8.26 3.61
N PHE A 69 -1.08 -7.54 4.72
CA PHE A 69 -2.35 -6.94 5.12
C PHE A 69 -2.95 -6.04 4.03
N TRP A 70 -2.16 -5.11 3.49
CA TRP A 70 -2.62 -4.19 2.45
C TRP A 70 -2.96 -4.89 1.14
N ARG A 71 -2.20 -5.93 0.76
CA ARG A 71 -2.52 -6.78 -0.41
C ARG A 71 -3.83 -7.54 -0.23
N GLU A 72 -4.05 -8.12 0.95
CA GLU A 72 -5.30 -8.80 1.29
C GLU A 72 -6.49 -7.83 1.23
N GLN A 73 -6.36 -6.62 1.81
CA GLN A 73 -7.41 -5.60 1.73
C GLN A 73 -7.66 -5.13 0.29
N ALA A 74 -6.61 -5.01 -0.52
CA ALA A 74 -6.71 -4.60 -1.92
C ALA A 74 -7.26 -5.72 -2.84
N GLY A 75 -7.17 -6.99 -2.42
CA GLY A 75 -7.48 -8.14 -3.25
C GLY A 75 -6.53 -8.30 -4.44
N GLU A 76 -5.25 -7.94 -4.27
CA GLU A 76 -4.21 -8.08 -5.29
C GLU A 76 -2.91 -8.62 -4.68
N GLU A 77 -2.77 -9.94 -4.73
CA GLU A 77 -1.66 -10.67 -4.10
C GLU A 77 -0.43 -10.79 -5.00
N ASN A 78 -0.60 -10.77 -6.31
CA ASN A 78 0.40 -11.32 -7.24
C ASN A 78 1.05 -10.26 -8.12
N ASN A 79 0.32 -9.21 -8.48
CA ASN A 79 0.84 -8.18 -9.38
C ASN A 79 1.56 -7.06 -8.61
N GLY A 80 2.50 -6.41 -9.30
CA GLY A 80 3.23 -5.25 -8.78
C GLY A 80 4.07 -5.55 -7.53
N LYS A 81 4.67 -4.50 -6.99
CA LYS A 81 5.48 -4.56 -5.76
C LYS A 81 4.93 -3.58 -4.75
N LEU A 82 4.82 -4.00 -3.49
CA LEU A 82 4.42 -3.16 -2.38
C LEU A 82 5.49 -3.27 -1.30
N PHE A 83 6.13 -2.17 -0.96
CA PHE A 83 7.04 -2.09 0.17
C PHE A 83 6.38 -1.22 1.23
N CYS A 84 6.17 -1.77 2.42
CA CYS A 84 5.72 -0.97 3.56
C CYS A 84 6.94 -0.52 4.37
N HIS A 85 6.82 0.67 4.95
CA HIS A 85 7.86 1.30 5.77
C HIS A 85 7.27 1.65 7.14
N PRO A 86 8.08 1.59 8.22
CA PRO A 86 7.62 2.03 9.53
C PRO A 86 7.33 3.54 9.51
N TRP A 87 6.31 3.97 10.25
CA TRP A 87 5.97 5.39 10.38
C TRP A 87 6.82 6.13 11.41
N GLN A 88 7.56 5.37 12.23
CA GLN A 88 8.57 5.88 13.16
C GLN A 88 9.93 5.48 12.61
N GLU A 89 10.82 6.45 12.48
CA GLU A 89 12.26 6.21 12.43
C GLU A 89 12.84 6.34 13.85
#